data_AF-A0A9E5NR04-F1
#
_entry.id   AF-A0A9E5NR04-F1
#
_cell.length_a   1.000
_cell.length_b   1.000
_cell.length_c   1.000
_cell.angle_alpha   90.00
_cell.angle_beta   90.00
_cell.angle_gamma   90.00
#
_symmetry.space_group_name_H-M   'P 1'
#
loop_
_entity.id
_entity.type
_entity.pdbx_description
1 polymer ?
#
loop_
_entity_poly.entity_id
_entity_poly.type
_entity_poly.pdbx_seq_one_letter_code
_entity_poly.pdbx_strand_id
1 'polypeptide(L)'
;MSFRVRLLFAFLFVILVAMVVFAFAVRREVAGRLTAQYQRRVNSLVAVIEEDLEGESDVIEGTLEGLRDVVTNDNRFRRGAVDRMDADRRYLLDFAGTAMRLTGLSMLQVQDEAGRILSSGHFRNEYDRLEPELPELLRTVPGGLALARARTPEGAFLALVRADSVRMGGRRFTLVGGTAVGRSFLARLARGEELRVTLAYGGGVLSSAEMADSVLAAEEVSGDSSVALAASGDWIAGEVLIPFADAERGELEMARLVVTHPL
;
A
#
# COMPACT_ATOMS: atom_id res chain seq x y z
N MET A 1 -44.29 26.88 -54.04
CA MET A 1 -44.50 26.92 -52.58
C MET A 1 -44.97 28.30 -52.17
N SER A 2 -46.07 28.42 -51.41
CA SER A 2 -46.59 29.72 -50.97
C SER A 2 -45.70 30.36 -49.90
N PHE A 3 -45.64 31.70 -49.87
CA PHE A 3 -44.84 32.49 -48.92
C PHE A 3 -45.05 32.07 -47.46
N ARG A 4 -46.28 31.67 -47.11
CA ARG A 4 -46.65 31.16 -45.78
C ARG A 4 -45.87 29.91 -45.38
N VAL A 5 -45.63 28.99 -46.32
CA VAL A 5 -44.87 27.75 -46.06
C VAL A 5 -43.39 28.05 -45.80
N ARG A 6 -42.78 28.97 -46.56
CA ARG A 6 -41.39 29.41 -46.30
C ARG A 6 -41.23 30.08 -44.94
N LEU A 7 -42.19 30.92 -44.54
CA LEU A 7 -42.17 31.59 -43.25
C LEU A 7 -42.29 30.60 -42.08
N LEU A 8 -43.15 29.58 -42.23
CA LEU A 8 -43.35 28.53 -41.22
C LEU A 8 -42.09 27.67 -41.05
N PHE A 9 -41.44 27.29 -42.16
CA PHE A 9 -40.16 26.56 -42.11
C PHE A 9 -39.02 27.41 -41.50
N ALA A 10 -38.96 28.70 -41.79
CA ALA A 10 -37.96 29.59 -41.20
C ALA A 10 -38.14 29.69 -39.67
N PHE A 11 -39.38 29.82 -39.19
CA PHE A 11 -39.67 29.83 -37.75
C PHE A 11 -39.36 28.49 -37.08
N LEU A 12 -39.75 27.38 -37.70
CA LEU A 12 -39.44 26.04 -37.20
C LEU A 12 -37.93 25.83 -37.07
N PHE A 13 -37.17 26.27 -38.08
CA PHE A 13 -35.72 26.18 -38.08
C PHE A 13 -35.10 26.98 -36.92
N VAL A 14 -35.54 28.22 -36.71
CA VAL A 14 -35.05 29.06 -35.60
C VAL A 14 -35.32 28.41 -34.24
N ILE A 15 -36.52 27.88 -34.04
CA ILE A 15 -36.89 27.18 -32.79
C ILE A 15 -36.03 25.93 -32.60
N LEU A 16 -35.82 25.15 -33.65
CA LEU A 16 -35.04 23.91 -33.59
C LEU A 16 -33.57 24.20 -33.29
N VAL A 17 -32.99 25.23 -33.91
CA VAL A 17 -31.62 25.68 -33.63
C VAL A 17 -31.49 26.14 -32.18
N ALA A 18 -32.42 26.96 -31.67
CA ALA A 18 -32.42 27.41 -30.29
C ALA A 18 -32.50 26.23 -29.30
N MET A 19 -33.33 25.23 -29.59
CA MET A 19 -33.48 24.04 -28.77
C MET A 19 -32.21 23.18 -28.75
N VAL A 20 -31.55 23.01 -29.90
CA VAL A 20 -30.28 22.26 -30.01
C VAL A 20 -29.15 22.97 -29.26
N VAL A 21 -29.01 24.29 -29.43
CA VAL A 21 -27.99 25.07 -28.74
C VAL A 21 -28.20 25.02 -27.22
N PHE A 22 -29.45 25.17 -26.77
CA PHE A 22 -29.78 25.07 -25.34
C PHE A 22 -29.49 23.67 -24.78
N ALA A 23 -29.91 22.60 -25.47
CA ALA A 23 -29.62 21.23 -25.07
C ALA A 23 -28.12 20.94 -24.99
N PHE A 24 -27.33 21.46 -25.94
CA PHE A 24 -25.88 21.29 -25.97
C PHE A 24 -25.18 22.08 -24.86
N ALA A 25 -25.63 23.30 -24.59
CA ALA A 25 -25.11 24.15 -23.51
C ALA A 25 -25.41 23.56 -22.13
N VAL A 26 -26.66 23.14 -21.89
CA VAL A 26 -27.05 22.47 -20.63
C VAL A 26 -26.27 21.17 -20.46
N ARG A 27 -26.12 20.36 -21.51
CA ARG A 27 -25.35 19.11 -21.44
C ARG A 27 -23.88 19.36 -21.11
N ARG A 28 -23.25 20.40 -21.68
CA ARG A 28 -21.87 20.78 -21.37
C ARG A 28 -21.72 21.27 -19.92
N GLU A 29 -22.64 22.10 -19.45
CA GLU A 29 -22.58 22.68 -18.11
C GLU A 29 -22.85 21.61 -17.03
N VAL A 30 -23.85 20.75 -17.25
CA VAL A 30 -24.20 19.65 -16.33
C VAL A 30 -23.07 18.61 -16.30
N ALA A 31 -22.51 18.22 -17.46
CA ALA A 31 -21.37 17.30 -17.50
C ALA A 31 -20.14 17.91 -16.82
N GLY A 32 -19.81 19.18 -17.10
CA GLY A 32 -18.66 19.85 -16.51
C GLY A 32 -18.75 20.01 -14.99
N ARG A 33 -19.94 20.37 -14.47
CA ARG A 33 -20.14 20.53 -13.01
C ARG A 33 -20.14 19.19 -12.27
N LEU A 34 -20.77 18.16 -12.83
CA LEU A 34 -20.75 16.81 -12.25
C LEU A 34 -19.32 16.28 -12.21
N THR A 35 -18.58 16.31 -13.34
CA THR A 35 -17.18 15.84 -13.40
C THR A 35 -16.28 16.60 -12.40
N ALA A 36 -16.43 17.92 -12.26
CA ALA A 36 -15.62 18.70 -11.33
C ALA A 36 -15.96 18.46 -9.83
N GLN A 37 -17.21 18.18 -9.49
CA GLN A 37 -17.60 17.81 -8.13
C GLN A 37 -17.14 16.40 -7.77
N TYR A 38 -17.30 15.43 -8.69
CA TYR A 38 -16.79 14.08 -8.50
C TYR A 38 -15.27 14.08 -8.34
N GLN A 39 -14.54 14.76 -9.22
CA GLN A 39 -13.07 14.80 -9.13
C GLN A 39 -12.59 15.40 -7.80
N ARG A 40 -13.26 16.45 -7.28
CA ARG A 40 -12.90 17.03 -5.97
C ARG A 40 -13.12 16.05 -4.82
N ARG A 41 -14.22 15.29 -4.84
CA ARG A 41 -14.51 14.28 -3.81
C ARG A 41 -13.53 13.12 -3.87
N VAL A 42 -13.25 12.60 -5.07
CA VAL A 42 -12.22 11.57 -5.31
C VAL A 42 -10.86 12.04 -4.79
N ASN A 43 -10.41 13.21 -5.20
CA ASN A 43 -9.11 13.75 -4.78
C ASN A 43 -9.04 13.94 -3.25
N SER A 44 -10.14 14.35 -2.60
CA SER A 44 -10.15 14.47 -1.14
C SER A 44 -10.07 13.13 -0.42
N LEU A 45 -10.69 12.08 -0.97
CA LEU A 45 -10.63 10.73 -0.38
C LEU A 45 -9.25 10.12 -0.54
N VAL A 46 -8.66 10.25 -1.74
CA VAL A 46 -7.30 9.82 -2.04
C VAL A 46 -6.30 10.54 -1.12
N ALA A 47 -6.41 11.86 -0.98
CA ALA A 47 -5.52 12.64 -0.12
C ALA A 47 -5.57 12.21 1.35
N VAL A 48 -6.76 11.86 1.87
CA VAL A 48 -6.88 11.36 3.26
C VAL A 48 -6.21 9.99 3.42
N ILE A 49 -6.31 9.11 2.43
CA ILE A 49 -5.62 7.81 2.45
C ILE A 49 -4.10 7.99 2.36
N GLU A 50 -3.64 8.88 1.49
CA GLU A 50 -2.22 9.23 1.39
C GLU A 50 -1.70 9.79 2.73
N GLU A 51 -2.46 10.67 3.38
CA GLU A 51 -2.15 11.22 4.72
C GLU A 51 -2.13 10.11 5.79
N ASP A 52 -3.09 9.17 5.78
CA ASP A 52 -3.12 8.05 6.71
C ASP A 52 -1.91 7.09 6.50
N LEU A 53 -1.50 6.87 5.24
CA LEU A 53 -0.31 6.07 4.91
C LEU A 53 0.99 6.78 5.28
N GLU A 54 1.07 8.09 5.09
CA GLU A 54 2.20 8.93 5.52
C GLU A 54 2.31 8.94 7.05
N GLY A 55 1.19 9.07 7.77
CA GLY A 55 1.16 8.95 9.22
C GLY A 55 1.66 7.60 9.73
N GLU A 56 1.25 6.49 9.10
CA GLU A 56 1.77 5.15 9.44
C GLU A 56 3.26 5.03 9.11
N SER A 57 3.70 5.62 8.00
CA SER A 57 5.11 5.68 7.58
C SER A 57 5.98 6.37 8.64
N ASP A 58 5.53 7.51 9.16
CA ASP A 58 6.24 8.30 10.17
C ASP A 58 6.33 7.56 11.51
N VAL A 59 5.26 6.85 11.90
CA VAL A 59 5.25 6.01 13.10
C VAL A 59 6.29 4.89 12.99
N ILE A 60 6.37 4.22 11.84
CA ILE A 60 7.37 3.17 11.60
C ILE A 60 8.79 3.77 11.63
N GLU A 61 9.00 4.92 10.98
CA GLU A 61 10.29 5.62 10.96
C GLU A 61 10.76 5.99 12.36
N GLY A 62 9.96 6.72 13.14
CA GLY A 62 10.33 7.10 14.51
C GLY A 62 10.58 5.89 15.42
N THR A 63 9.87 4.79 15.18
CA THR A 63 10.12 3.51 15.89
C THR A 63 11.46 2.90 15.51
N LEU A 64 11.81 2.88 14.22
CA LEU A 64 13.09 2.38 13.72
C LEU A 64 14.27 3.25 14.19
N GLU A 65 14.11 4.56 14.22
CA GLU A 65 15.10 5.50 14.77
C GLU A 65 15.38 5.21 16.25
N GLY A 66 14.32 5.04 17.06
CA GLY A 66 14.48 4.67 18.47
C GLY A 66 15.17 3.31 18.65
N LEU A 67 14.84 2.32 17.81
CA LEU A 67 15.53 1.02 17.83
C LEU A 67 16.99 1.12 17.41
N ARG A 68 17.32 1.97 16.43
CA ARG A 68 18.69 2.24 16.02
C ARG A 68 19.51 2.80 17.19
N ASP A 69 18.96 3.73 17.97
CA ASP A 69 19.63 4.28 19.13
C ASP A 69 19.86 3.24 20.23
N VAL A 70 18.87 2.38 20.48
CA VAL A 70 19.01 1.24 21.41
C VAL A 70 20.11 0.29 20.94
N VAL A 71 20.08 -0.12 19.67
CA VAL A 71 21.08 -1.03 19.09
C VAL A 71 22.47 -0.42 19.21
N THR A 72 22.65 0.85 18.84
CA THR A 72 23.96 1.55 18.88
C THR A 72 24.59 1.52 20.27
N ASN A 73 23.79 1.62 21.32
CA ASN A 73 24.25 1.66 22.71
C ASN A 73 24.24 0.29 23.42
N ASP A 74 23.87 -0.77 22.71
CA ASP A 74 23.74 -2.11 23.28
C ASP A 74 25.03 -2.94 23.12
N ASN A 75 25.77 -3.05 24.22
CA ASN A 75 26.98 -3.86 24.27
C ASN A 75 26.75 -5.36 24.05
N ARG A 76 25.60 -5.92 24.43
CA ARG A 76 25.30 -7.34 24.19
C ARG A 76 25.00 -7.58 22.73
N PHE A 77 24.24 -6.68 22.11
CA PHE A 77 24.02 -6.71 20.67
C PHE A 77 25.35 -6.63 19.92
N ARG A 78 26.23 -5.68 20.29
CA ARG A 78 27.56 -5.55 19.70
C ARG A 78 28.39 -6.82 19.81
N ARG A 79 28.49 -7.43 21.00
CA ARG A 79 29.27 -8.66 21.19
C ARG A 79 28.72 -9.85 20.43
N GLY A 80 27.39 -9.97 20.33
CA GLY A 80 26.75 -11.02 19.54
C GLY A 80 26.93 -10.82 18.04
N ALA A 81 26.67 -9.61 17.53
CA ALA A 81 26.61 -9.33 16.09
C ALA A 81 27.98 -9.03 15.46
N VAL A 82 28.86 -8.31 16.16
CA VAL A 82 30.19 -7.90 15.68
C VAL A 82 31.26 -8.88 16.14
N ASP A 83 31.37 -9.10 17.45
CA ASP A 83 32.45 -9.93 18.04
C ASP A 83 32.15 -11.43 17.92
N ARG A 84 30.94 -11.80 17.46
CA ARG A 84 30.45 -13.18 17.28
C ARG A 84 30.60 -14.05 18.52
N MET A 85 30.37 -13.49 19.71
CA MET A 85 30.42 -14.23 20.97
C MET A 85 29.21 -15.16 21.12
N ASP A 86 29.46 -16.47 21.24
CA ASP A 86 28.40 -17.47 21.42
C ASP A 86 27.51 -17.22 22.65
N ALA A 87 28.08 -16.65 23.72
CA ALA A 87 27.37 -16.30 24.94
C ALA A 87 26.23 -15.28 24.71
N ASP A 88 26.39 -14.37 23.75
CA ASP A 88 25.40 -13.34 23.41
C ASP A 88 24.57 -13.72 22.16
N ARG A 89 24.81 -14.89 21.55
CA ARG A 89 24.08 -15.33 20.35
C ARG A 89 22.58 -15.44 20.60
N ARG A 90 22.17 -16.02 21.73
CA ARG A 90 20.75 -16.13 22.08
C ARG A 90 20.08 -14.76 22.24
N TYR A 91 20.81 -13.81 22.83
CA TYR A 91 20.34 -12.44 22.96
C TYR A 91 20.09 -11.80 21.59
N LEU A 92 21.05 -11.94 20.67
CA LEU A 92 20.94 -11.44 19.30
C LEU A 92 19.73 -12.06 18.58
N LEU A 93 19.56 -13.39 18.65
CA LEU A 93 18.44 -14.10 18.02
C LEU A 93 17.08 -13.57 18.50
N ASP A 94 16.93 -13.36 19.81
CA ASP A 94 15.66 -13.01 20.44
C ASP A 94 15.40 -11.49 20.47
N PHE A 95 16.36 -10.67 19.99
CA PHE A 95 16.31 -9.22 20.02
C PHE A 95 15.07 -8.66 19.31
N ALA A 96 14.89 -8.96 18.02
CA ALA A 96 13.80 -8.40 17.21
C ALA A 96 12.42 -8.81 17.76
N GLY A 97 12.29 -10.05 18.25
CA GLY A 97 11.05 -10.50 18.88
C GLY A 97 10.74 -9.76 20.18
N THR A 98 11.77 -9.38 20.94
CA THR A 98 11.62 -8.58 22.15
C THR A 98 11.29 -7.12 21.84
N ALA A 99 11.98 -6.54 20.86
CA ALA A 99 11.72 -5.19 20.37
C ALA A 99 10.28 -5.04 19.85
N MET A 100 9.79 -5.97 19.02
CA MET A 100 8.41 -5.92 18.48
C MET A 100 7.34 -5.87 19.57
N ARG A 101 7.52 -6.63 20.67
CA ARG A 101 6.57 -6.60 21.81
C ARG A 101 6.51 -5.24 22.51
N LEU A 102 7.56 -4.43 22.41
CA LEU A 102 7.65 -3.12 23.04
C LEU A 102 7.24 -1.99 22.09
N THR A 103 7.43 -2.17 20.79
CA THR A 103 7.20 -1.12 19.78
C THR A 103 5.86 -1.25 19.06
N GLY A 104 5.21 -2.41 19.11
CA GLY A 104 3.96 -2.66 18.38
C GLY A 104 4.14 -2.97 16.89
N LEU A 105 5.39 -3.04 16.41
CA LEU A 105 5.68 -3.50 15.05
C LEU A 105 5.17 -4.93 14.85
N SER A 106 4.59 -5.19 13.69
CA SER A 106 4.15 -6.54 13.29
C SER A 106 5.24 -7.32 12.56
N MET A 107 6.22 -6.61 11.99
CA MET A 107 7.41 -7.16 11.36
C MET A 107 8.63 -6.40 11.86
N LEU A 108 9.68 -7.13 12.22
CA LEU A 108 11.02 -6.58 12.45
C LEU A 108 12.06 -7.63 12.07
N GLN A 109 13.02 -7.23 11.24
CA GLN A 109 14.22 -7.98 10.93
C GLN A 109 15.45 -7.09 11.17
N VAL A 110 16.51 -7.69 11.69
CA VAL A 110 17.84 -7.07 11.73
C VAL A 110 18.75 -7.88 10.84
N GLN A 111 19.34 -7.22 9.85
CA GLN A 111 20.18 -7.85 8.85
C GLN A 111 21.60 -7.29 8.86
N ASP A 112 22.58 -8.11 8.50
CA ASP A 112 23.94 -7.63 8.25
C ASP A 112 24.12 -7.05 6.84
N GLU A 113 25.34 -6.67 6.49
CA GLU A 113 25.69 -6.06 5.20
C GLU A 113 25.40 -6.95 3.99
N ALA A 114 25.38 -8.28 4.17
CA ALA A 114 25.08 -9.24 3.12
C ALA A 114 23.57 -9.57 3.02
N GLY A 115 22.73 -8.88 3.80
CA GLY A 115 21.30 -9.20 3.92
C GLY A 115 21.04 -10.48 4.71
N ARG A 116 22.00 -10.97 5.50
CA ARG A 116 21.76 -12.12 6.38
C ARG A 116 20.94 -11.68 7.57
N ILE A 117 19.82 -12.35 7.82
CA ILE A 117 18.96 -12.10 8.97
C ILE A 117 19.65 -12.57 10.26
N LEU A 118 20.01 -11.63 11.12
CA LEU A 118 20.60 -11.88 12.44
C LEU A 118 19.53 -12.05 13.52
N SER A 119 18.40 -11.40 13.36
CA SER A 119 17.24 -11.51 14.24
C SER A 119 15.96 -11.23 13.45
N SER A 120 14.93 -12.03 13.66
CA SER A 120 13.58 -11.80 13.10
C SER A 120 12.56 -11.96 14.22
N GLY A 121 11.73 -10.94 14.40
CA GLY A 121 10.78 -10.92 15.51
C GLY A 121 9.43 -11.56 15.20
N HIS A 122 9.03 -11.55 13.93
CA HIS A 122 7.78 -12.15 13.46
C HIS A 122 7.96 -13.65 13.19
N PHE A 123 9.16 -14.09 12.83
CA PHE A 123 9.46 -15.52 12.69
C PHE A 123 10.93 -15.85 12.96
N ARG A 124 11.18 -16.44 14.13
CA ARG A 124 12.54 -16.76 14.60
C ARG A 124 13.34 -17.68 13.67
N ASN A 125 12.67 -18.57 12.91
CA ASN A 125 13.36 -19.50 12.00
C ASN A 125 13.83 -18.83 10.70
N GLU A 126 13.61 -17.52 10.51
CA GLU A 126 14.24 -16.78 9.43
C GLU A 126 15.71 -16.45 9.69
N TYR A 127 16.19 -16.69 10.90
CA TYR A 127 17.60 -16.51 11.25
C TYR A 127 18.54 -17.24 10.27
N ASP A 128 19.68 -16.60 9.98
CA ASP A 128 20.70 -17.04 9.01
C ASP A 128 20.25 -17.13 7.54
N ARG A 129 18.96 -16.91 7.23
CA ARG A 129 18.51 -16.75 5.85
C ARG A 129 19.13 -15.49 5.25
N LEU A 130 19.50 -15.61 3.98
CA LEU A 130 19.95 -14.49 3.16
C LEU A 130 18.74 -13.86 2.45
N GLU A 131 18.58 -12.55 2.60
CA GLU A 131 17.55 -11.75 1.95
C GLU A 131 18.12 -10.38 1.54
N PRO A 132 19.12 -10.34 0.63
CA PRO A 132 19.81 -9.11 0.25
C PRO A 132 18.93 -8.13 -0.51
N GLU A 133 17.94 -8.64 -1.25
CA GLU A 133 17.08 -7.84 -2.13
C GLU A 133 16.19 -6.88 -1.35
N LEU A 134 15.64 -7.29 -0.19
CA LEU A 134 14.66 -6.47 0.53
C LEU A 134 15.25 -5.11 0.97
N PRO A 135 16.40 -5.04 1.67
CA PRO A 135 17.06 -3.76 1.97
C PRO A 135 17.42 -2.94 0.74
N GLU A 136 17.80 -3.58 -0.37
CA GLU A 136 18.20 -2.89 -1.59
C GLU A 136 17.00 -2.25 -2.28
N LEU A 137 15.92 -2.99 -2.44
CA LEU A 137 14.66 -2.48 -2.97
C LEU A 137 14.15 -1.31 -2.14
N LEU A 138 14.09 -1.43 -0.81
CA LEU A 138 13.61 -0.36 0.08
C LEU A 138 14.43 0.93 0.01
N ARG A 139 15.74 0.85 -0.29
CA ARG A 139 16.59 2.04 -0.49
C ARG A 139 16.27 2.80 -1.77
N THR A 140 15.70 2.12 -2.78
CA THR A 140 15.32 2.75 -4.05
C THR A 140 13.94 3.40 -4.00
N VAL A 141 13.13 3.07 -2.99
CA VAL A 141 11.78 3.60 -2.82
C VAL A 141 11.81 5.04 -2.29
N PRO A 142 11.24 6.02 -3.00
CA PRO A 142 11.06 7.39 -2.49
C PRO A 142 10.22 7.38 -1.21
N GLY A 143 10.67 8.06 -0.15
CA GLY A 143 10.01 8.03 1.16
C GLY A 143 10.21 6.73 1.95
N GLY A 144 10.87 5.72 1.37
CA GLY A 144 11.28 4.49 2.06
C GLY A 144 10.14 3.58 2.52
N LEU A 145 8.90 3.81 2.10
CA LEU A 145 7.71 3.06 2.46
C LEU A 145 7.29 2.12 1.33
N ALA A 146 7.21 0.83 1.60
CA ALA A 146 6.74 -0.16 0.64
C ALA A 146 5.94 -1.26 1.31
N LEU A 147 5.19 -2.03 0.52
CA LEU A 147 4.63 -3.31 0.93
C LEU A 147 5.68 -4.40 0.75
N ALA A 148 5.74 -5.36 1.68
CA ALA A 148 6.57 -6.55 1.56
C ALA A 148 5.84 -7.76 2.15
N ARG A 149 6.17 -8.96 1.63
CA ARG A 149 5.68 -10.23 2.19
C ARG A 149 6.61 -10.68 3.31
N ALA A 150 6.04 -10.88 4.50
CA ALA A 150 6.74 -11.41 5.67
C ALA A 150 6.27 -12.86 5.92
N ARG A 151 7.19 -13.77 6.27
CA ARG A 151 6.86 -15.18 6.47
C ARG A 151 6.65 -15.50 7.93
N THR A 152 5.65 -16.30 8.24
CA THR A 152 5.38 -16.82 9.59
C THR A 152 5.24 -18.34 9.54
N PRO A 153 5.25 -19.03 10.70
CA PRO A 153 4.97 -20.46 10.73
C PRO A 153 3.63 -20.84 10.09
N GLU A 154 2.62 -19.98 10.19
CA GLU A 154 1.25 -20.22 9.73
C GLU A 154 1.03 -19.82 8.26
N GLY A 155 1.91 -19.00 7.69
CA GLY A 155 1.80 -18.50 6.33
C GLY A 155 2.49 -17.15 6.12
N ALA A 156 2.44 -16.61 4.92
CA ALA A 156 2.92 -15.24 4.68
C ALA A 156 1.84 -14.22 5.03
N PHE A 157 2.23 -13.05 5.53
CA PHE A 157 1.37 -11.88 5.64
C PHE A 157 2.00 -10.68 4.92
N LEU A 158 1.15 -9.72 4.55
CA LEU A 158 1.61 -8.48 3.92
C LEU A 158 1.90 -7.44 5.01
N ALA A 159 3.02 -6.73 4.91
CA ALA A 159 3.38 -5.67 5.82
C ALA A 159 3.71 -4.39 5.05
N LEU A 160 3.32 -3.25 5.62
CA LEU A 160 3.83 -1.94 5.22
C LEU A 160 5.15 -1.73 5.98
N VAL A 161 6.25 -1.61 5.25
CA VAL A 161 7.60 -1.69 5.79
C VAL A 161 8.43 -0.46 5.43
N ARG A 162 9.39 -0.16 6.30
CA ARG A 162 10.50 0.76 6.05
C ARG A 162 11.81 0.12 6.47
N ALA A 163 12.91 0.68 5.98
CA ALA A 163 14.25 0.31 6.39
C ALA A 163 15.02 1.50 6.96
N ASP A 164 15.75 1.28 8.05
CA ASP A 164 16.80 2.17 8.54
C ASP A 164 18.14 1.40 8.62
N SER A 165 19.25 2.11 8.78
CA SER A 165 20.57 1.52 8.91
C SER A 165 21.36 2.09 10.07
N VAL A 166 22.08 1.20 10.75
CA VAL A 166 22.95 1.54 11.88
C VAL A 166 24.36 1.04 11.60
N ARG A 167 25.37 1.79 12.03
CA ARG A 167 26.77 1.35 11.99
C ARG A 167 27.28 1.07 13.39
N MET A 168 27.90 -0.08 13.57
CA MET A 168 28.46 -0.51 14.85
C MET A 168 29.68 -1.39 14.63
N GLY A 169 30.78 -1.08 15.33
CA GLY A 169 32.02 -1.86 15.19
C GLY A 169 32.56 -1.91 13.76
N GLY A 170 32.38 -0.84 12.99
CA GLY A 170 32.80 -0.77 11.59
C GLY A 170 31.90 -1.49 10.59
N ARG A 171 30.84 -2.16 11.05
CA ARG A 171 29.87 -2.89 10.21
C ARG A 171 28.55 -2.14 10.14
N ARG A 172 27.88 -2.20 9.00
CA ARG A 172 26.51 -1.73 8.80
C ARG A 172 25.52 -2.86 9.07
N PHE A 173 24.43 -2.52 9.74
CA PHE A 173 23.26 -3.37 9.90
C PHE A 173 22.04 -2.62 9.35
N THR A 174 21.09 -3.37 8.82
CA THR A 174 19.81 -2.83 8.36
C THR A 174 18.71 -3.29 9.31
N LEU A 175 17.89 -2.35 9.76
CA LEU A 175 16.66 -2.61 10.49
C LEU A 175 15.51 -2.50 9.50
N VAL A 176 14.77 -3.57 9.28
CA VAL A 176 13.55 -3.57 8.45
C VAL A 176 12.37 -3.78 9.37
N GLY A 177 11.53 -2.77 9.52
CA GLY A 177 10.38 -2.76 10.43
C GLY A 177 9.09 -2.44 9.69
N GLY A 178 7.97 -2.95 10.17
CA GLY A 178 6.68 -2.65 9.57
C GLY A 178 5.45 -3.09 10.35
N THR A 179 4.30 -2.68 9.85
CA THR A 179 2.97 -2.96 10.39
C THR A 179 2.21 -3.89 9.45
N ALA A 180 1.46 -4.85 10.00
CA ALA A 180 0.70 -5.79 9.20
C ALA A 180 -0.44 -5.11 8.44
N VAL A 181 -0.52 -5.37 7.14
CA VAL A 181 -1.59 -4.93 6.26
C VAL A 181 -2.56 -6.08 6.08
N GLY A 182 -3.69 -5.97 6.76
CA GLY A 182 -4.80 -6.92 6.67
C GLY A 182 -6.14 -6.22 6.58
N ARG A 183 -7.22 -6.99 6.66
CA ARG A 183 -8.59 -6.45 6.55
C ARG A 183 -8.86 -5.30 7.52
N SER A 184 -8.43 -5.43 8.78
CA SER A 184 -8.64 -4.40 9.80
C SER A 184 -7.87 -3.11 9.52
N PHE A 185 -6.69 -3.21 8.88
CA PHE A 185 -5.93 -2.06 8.41
C PHE A 185 -6.71 -1.35 7.28
N LEU A 186 -7.14 -2.09 6.26
CA LEU A 186 -7.90 -1.52 5.14
C LEU A 186 -9.25 -0.94 5.57
N ALA A 187 -9.91 -1.55 6.56
CA ALA A 187 -11.15 -1.03 7.14
C ALA A 187 -10.95 0.29 7.88
N ARG A 188 -9.78 0.51 8.52
CA ARG A 188 -9.45 1.81 9.11
C ARG A 188 -9.25 2.88 8.02
N LEU A 189 -8.56 2.54 6.93
CA LEU A 189 -8.40 3.45 5.78
C LEU A 189 -9.74 3.81 5.13
N ALA A 190 -10.70 2.88 5.12
CA ALA A 190 -12.04 3.11 4.58
C ALA A 190 -12.88 4.11 5.40
N ARG A 191 -12.47 4.44 6.64
CA ARG A 191 -13.13 5.38 7.56
C ARG A 191 -14.64 5.15 7.78
N GLY A 192 -15.11 3.91 7.68
CA GLY A 192 -16.51 3.53 7.94
C GLY A 192 -17.08 2.53 6.93
N GLU A 193 -18.37 2.21 7.03
CA GLU A 193 -19.05 1.22 6.16
C GLU A 193 -19.41 1.75 4.76
N GLU A 194 -19.27 3.06 4.53
CA GLU A 194 -19.67 3.70 3.26
C GLU A 194 -18.64 3.53 2.13
N LEU A 195 -17.40 3.15 2.46
CA LEU A 195 -16.34 2.96 1.49
C LEU A 195 -15.74 1.57 1.63
N ARG A 196 -15.33 1.02 0.50
CA ARG A 196 -14.58 -0.23 0.42
C ARG A 196 -13.19 0.08 -0.10
N VAL A 197 -12.18 -0.48 0.54
CA VAL A 197 -10.78 -0.32 0.14
C VAL A 197 -10.26 -1.70 -0.21
N THR A 198 -9.75 -1.84 -1.43
CA THR A 198 -9.21 -3.10 -1.92
C THR A 198 -7.78 -2.88 -2.42
N LEU A 199 -6.86 -3.69 -1.92
CA LEU A 199 -5.45 -3.69 -2.28
C LEU A 199 -5.17 -4.87 -3.21
N ALA A 200 -4.72 -4.57 -4.43
CA ALA A 200 -4.21 -5.55 -5.39
C ALA A 200 -2.69 -5.45 -5.50
N TYR A 201 -1.99 -6.58 -5.44
CA TYR A 201 -0.53 -6.68 -5.52
C TYR A 201 -0.13 -7.99 -6.22
N GLY A 202 1.14 -8.14 -6.61
CA GLY A 202 1.64 -9.30 -7.36
C GLY A 202 1.51 -10.68 -6.67
N GLY A 203 0.96 -10.73 -5.46
CA GLY A 203 0.67 -11.95 -4.71
C GLY A 203 -0.79 -12.14 -4.34
N GLY A 204 -1.71 -11.26 -4.75
CA GLY A 204 -3.15 -11.43 -4.50
C GLY A 204 -3.92 -10.13 -4.31
N VAL A 205 -5.13 -10.27 -3.76
CA VAL A 205 -6.06 -9.16 -3.49
C VAL A 205 -6.54 -9.23 -2.03
N LEU A 206 -6.54 -8.11 -1.32
CA LEU A 206 -7.06 -7.95 0.03
C LEU A 206 -8.14 -6.87 0.04
N SER A 207 -9.28 -7.11 0.68
CA SER A 207 -10.36 -6.11 0.78
C SER A 207 -10.71 -5.79 2.23
N SER A 208 -11.15 -4.56 2.48
CA SER A 208 -11.70 -4.11 3.76
C SER A 208 -13.03 -4.79 4.11
N ALA A 209 -13.82 -5.17 3.08
CA ALA A 209 -15.07 -5.88 3.25
C ALA A 209 -14.84 -7.41 3.17
N GLU A 210 -15.75 -8.16 3.78
CA GLU A 210 -15.86 -9.58 3.53
C GLU A 210 -16.34 -9.79 2.10
N MET A 211 -15.43 -10.14 1.19
CA MET A 211 -15.85 -10.63 -0.13
C MET A 211 -16.66 -11.90 0.12
N ALA A 212 -17.94 -11.89 -0.26
CA ALA A 212 -18.62 -13.15 -0.51
C ALA A 212 -17.78 -13.88 -1.56
N ASP A 213 -17.32 -15.08 -1.22
CA ASP A 213 -16.30 -15.93 -1.88
C ASP A 213 -16.57 -16.30 -3.36
N SER A 214 -17.45 -15.59 -4.09
CA SER A 214 -18.02 -16.05 -5.35
C SER A 214 -17.56 -15.33 -6.63
N VAL A 215 -16.52 -14.50 -6.63
CA VAL A 215 -16.05 -13.83 -7.87
C VAL A 215 -14.59 -14.11 -8.25
N LEU A 216 -13.75 -14.66 -7.36
CA LEU A 216 -12.31 -14.84 -7.66
C LEU A 216 -11.92 -16.20 -8.27
N ALA A 217 -12.86 -17.14 -8.43
CA ALA A 217 -12.56 -18.46 -9.01
C ALA A 217 -12.56 -18.50 -10.56
N ALA A 218 -12.82 -17.38 -11.25
CA ALA A 218 -13.01 -17.38 -12.70
C ALA A 218 -11.91 -16.68 -13.54
N GLU A 219 -10.95 -15.96 -12.94
CA GLU A 219 -9.96 -15.17 -13.69
C GLU A 219 -8.51 -15.44 -13.26
N GLU A 220 -8.16 -16.70 -13.01
CA GLU A 220 -6.75 -17.14 -12.96
C GLU A 220 -6.06 -17.11 -14.35
N VAL A 221 -6.72 -16.54 -15.37
CA VAL A 221 -6.20 -16.46 -16.75
C VAL A 221 -6.47 -15.08 -17.34
N SER A 222 -5.80 -14.05 -16.84
CA SER A 222 -5.30 -12.91 -17.65
C SER A 222 -4.66 -11.90 -16.70
N GLY A 223 -3.41 -11.52 -16.96
CA GLY A 223 -2.60 -10.60 -16.14
C GLY A 223 -3.07 -9.14 -16.15
N ASP A 224 -4.34 -8.89 -15.85
CA ASP A 224 -4.90 -7.55 -15.70
C ASP A 224 -5.88 -7.50 -14.52
N SER A 225 -5.33 -7.45 -13.29
CA SER A 225 -6.09 -7.38 -12.04
C SER A 225 -7.01 -6.14 -11.92
N SER A 226 -6.94 -5.20 -12.86
CA SER A 226 -7.90 -4.10 -13.05
C SER A 226 -9.32 -4.59 -13.37
N VAL A 227 -9.46 -5.76 -14.02
CA VAL A 227 -10.76 -6.27 -14.47
C VAL A 227 -11.57 -6.86 -13.29
N ALA A 228 -10.90 -7.56 -12.36
CA ALA A 228 -11.56 -8.18 -11.21
C ALA A 228 -12.11 -7.15 -10.21
N LEU A 229 -11.48 -5.98 -10.07
CA LEU A 229 -11.93 -4.89 -9.19
C LEU A 229 -13.18 -4.16 -9.72
N ALA A 230 -13.38 -4.14 -11.03
CA ALA A 230 -14.55 -3.53 -11.69
C ALA A 230 -15.77 -4.46 -11.75
N ALA A 231 -15.60 -5.76 -11.46
CA ALA A 231 -16.63 -6.78 -11.60
C ALA A 231 -17.72 -6.75 -10.50
N SER A 232 -17.57 -5.95 -9.43
CA SER A 232 -18.55 -5.87 -8.33
C SER A 232 -19.74 -4.93 -8.59
N GLY A 233 -19.72 -4.15 -9.67
CA GLY A 233 -20.68 -3.07 -9.91
C GLY A 233 -20.43 -1.81 -9.06
N ASP A 234 -19.45 -1.83 -8.15
CA ASP A 234 -19.04 -0.65 -7.39
C ASP A 234 -18.38 0.38 -8.30
N TRP A 235 -18.59 1.67 -8.03
CA TRP A 235 -17.87 2.73 -8.75
C TRP A 235 -16.52 3.00 -8.09
N ILE A 236 -15.46 3.10 -8.92
CA ILE A 236 -14.11 3.43 -8.46
C ILE A 236 -14.09 4.90 -8.02
N ALA A 237 -13.85 5.10 -6.73
CA ALA A 237 -13.77 6.39 -6.08
C ALA A 237 -12.34 6.93 -6.02
N GLY A 238 -11.30 6.12 -6.23
CA GLY A 238 -9.91 6.57 -6.24
C GLY A 238 -8.91 5.42 -6.28
N GLU A 239 -7.67 5.73 -6.63
CA GLU A 239 -6.56 4.78 -6.66
C GLU A 239 -5.31 5.44 -6.07
N VAL A 240 -4.62 4.72 -5.18
CA VAL A 240 -3.29 5.07 -4.65
C VAL A 240 -2.33 3.96 -5.02
N LEU A 241 -1.15 4.33 -5.52
CA LEU A 241 -0.09 3.37 -5.85
C LEU A 241 0.88 3.25 -4.69
N ILE A 242 1.17 2.03 -4.27
CA ILE A 242 2.11 1.73 -3.19
C ILE A 242 3.18 0.80 -3.74
N PRO A 243 4.48 1.12 -3.62
CA PRO A 243 5.55 0.21 -4.01
C PRO A 243 5.42 -1.13 -3.29
N PHE A 244 5.62 -2.23 -4.00
CA PHE A 244 5.65 -3.59 -3.47
C PHE A 244 7.04 -4.19 -3.73
N ALA A 245 7.80 -4.40 -2.67
CA ALA A 245 9.11 -5.01 -2.72
C ALA A 245 8.97 -6.54 -2.68
N ASP A 246 9.02 -7.19 -3.85
CA ASP A 246 9.02 -8.64 -3.94
C ASP A 246 10.45 -9.18 -3.79
N ALA A 247 10.86 -9.36 -2.53
CA ALA A 247 12.20 -9.84 -2.19
C ALA A 247 12.52 -11.24 -2.74
N GLU A 248 11.50 -12.05 -3.08
CA GLU A 248 11.71 -13.37 -3.69
C GLU A 248 12.08 -13.26 -5.17
N ARG A 249 11.56 -12.24 -5.86
CA ARG A 249 11.85 -11.96 -7.27
C ARG A 249 12.96 -10.93 -7.47
N GLY A 250 13.29 -10.15 -6.45
CA GLY A 250 14.23 -9.03 -6.54
C GLY A 250 13.65 -7.86 -7.33
N GLU A 251 12.33 -7.69 -7.31
CA GLU A 251 11.63 -6.72 -8.14
C GLU A 251 10.79 -5.75 -7.31
N LEU A 252 10.69 -4.50 -7.79
CA LEU A 252 9.78 -3.51 -7.27
C LEU A 252 8.57 -3.40 -8.20
N GLU A 253 7.41 -3.80 -7.70
CA GLU A 253 6.14 -3.66 -8.41
C GLU A 253 5.32 -2.52 -7.80
N MET A 254 4.24 -2.13 -8.47
CA MET A 254 3.29 -1.16 -7.91
C MET A 254 2.00 -1.89 -7.51
N ALA A 255 1.75 -1.97 -6.20
CA ALA A 255 0.46 -2.37 -5.68
C ALA A 255 -0.54 -1.23 -5.83
N ARG A 256 -1.80 -1.59 -6.06
CA ARG A 256 -2.90 -0.65 -6.30
C ARG A 256 -3.88 -0.73 -5.15
N LEU A 257 -4.03 0.36 -4.44
CA LEU A 257 -5.04 0.53 -3.41
C LEU A 257 -6.22 1.28 -4.02
N VAL A 258 -7.29 0.55 -4.29
CA VAL A 258 -8.49 1.07 -4.95
C VAL A 258 -9.58 1.30 -3.91
N VAL A 259 -10.13 2.50 -3.92
CA VAL A 259 -11.30 2.87 -3.12
C VAL A 259 -12.52 2.72 -4.02
N THR A 260 -13.50 1.95 -3.55
CA THR A 260 -14.79 1.81 -4.22
C THR A 260 -15.91 2.18 -3.26
N HIS A 261 -17.04 2.61 -3.82
CA HIS A 261 -18.23 2.86 -3.03
C HIS A 261 -19.26 1.78 -3.39
N PRO A 262 -19.77 1.03 -2.40
CA PRO A 262 -20.81 0.05 -2.63
C PRO A 262 -22.07 0.74 -3.17
N LEU A 263 -22.70 0.14 -4.18
CA LEU A 263 -24.01 0.56 -4.71
C LEU A 263 -25.16 0.25 -3.75
#